data_AF-A0A376ZYJ4-F1
#
_entry.id   AF-A0A376ZYJ4-F1
#
_cell.length_a   1.000
_cell.length_b   1.000
_cell.length_c   1.000
_cell.angle_alpha   90.00
_cell.angle_beta   90.00
_cell.angle_gamma   90.00
#
_symmetry.space_group_name_H-M   'P 1'
#
loop_
_entity.id
_entity.type
_entity.pdbx_description
1 polymer ?
#
loop_
_entity_poly.entity_id
_entity_poly.type
_entity_poly.pdbx_seq_one_letter_code
_entity_poly.pdbx_strand_id
1 'polypeptide(L)'
;MTNSNGLPTIPDGSTVLITPCSSNIRELVGKIILIQLEGTPNVTLKKVAIDGPNIYLLSLNPLYKPIELNGGYTIKGKVSQIHQYLD
;
A
#
# COMPACT_ATOMS: atom_id res chain seq x y z
N MET A 1 -5.94 -1.58 7.61
CA MET A 1 -4.53 -1.35 8.05
C MET A 1 -4.49 -0.32 9.18
N THR A 2 -4.84 -0.74 10.41
CA THR A 2 -4.81 0.14 11.59
C THR A 2 -3.38 0.33 12.07
N ASN A 3 -2.89 1.55 12.05
CA ASN A 3 -1.53 1.89 12.48
C ASN A 3 -1.52 2.30 13.96
N SER A 4 -0.90 1.49 14.81
CA SER A 4 -0.74 1.79 16.24
C SER A 4 0.23 2.95 16.51
N ASN A 5 1.08 3.29 15.54
CA ASN A 5 2.10 4.33 15.67
C ASN A 5 1.61 5.70 15.18
N GLY A 6 0.32 5.85 14.85
CA GLY A 6 -0.28 7.12 14.45
C GLY A 6 -0.75 7.17 13.00
N LEU A 7 -0.71 8.36 12.39
CA LEU A 7 -1.25 8.60 11.04
C LEU A 7 -0.19 8.37 9.93
N PRO A 8 -0.60 7.95 8.72
CA PRO A 8 -1.96 7.56 8.34
C PRO A 8 -2.35 6.19 8.89
N THR A 9 -3.64 6.02 9.16
CA THR A 9 -4.28 4.76 9.52
C THR A 9 -5.47 4.55 8.58
N ILE A 10 -5.71 3.30 8.17
CA ILE A 10 -6.89 2.94 7.36
C ILE A 10 -7.62 1.83 8.13
N PRO A 11 -8.49 2.17 9.09
CA PRO A 11 -9.31 1.20 9.80
C PRO A 11 -10.20 0.40 8.85
N ASP A 12 -10.69 -0.74 9.32
CA ASP A 12 -11.73 -1.47 8.60
C ASP A 12 -12.98 -0.59 8.40
N GLY A 13 -13.71 -0.80 7.30
CA GLY A 13 -14.85 0.06 6.92
C GLY A 13 -14.50 1.42 6.32
N SER A 14 -13.22 1.81 6.27
CA SER A 14 -12.81 3.06 5.62
C SER A 14 -13.00 3.01 4.10
N THR A 15 -13.37 4.15 3.50
CA THR A 15 -13.34 4.32 2.04
C THR A 15 -12.03 4.97 1.61
N VAL A 16 -11.39 4.42 0.57
CA VAL A 16 -10.16 4.97 0.00
C VAL A 16 -10.39 5.40 -1.45
N LEU A 17 -9.90 6.58 -1.80
CA LEU A 17 -9.91 7.06 -3.18
C LEU A 17 -8.57 6.71 -3.84
N ILE A 18 -8.66 6.03 -4.98
CA ILE A 18 -7.49 5.58 -5.75
C ILE A 18 -7.36 6.43 -6.99
N THR A 19 -6.22 7.10 -7.14
CA THR A 19 -5.84 7.78 -8.37
C THR A 19 -5.03 6.80 -9.21
N PRO A 20 -5.50 6.41 -10.42
CA PRO A 20 -4.72 5.57 -11.32
C PRO A 20 -3.35 6.19 -11.59
N CYS A 21 -2.32 5.35 -11.66
CA CYS A 21 -0.98 5.79 -12.04
C CYS A 21 -0.25 4.69 -12.81
N SER A 22 0.40 5.06 -13.90
CA SER A 22 1.32 4.22 -14.68
C SER A 22 2.78 4.51 -14.31
N SER A 23 3.04 4.70 -13.02
CA SER A 23 4.36 5.09 -12.50
C SER A 23 5.24 3.87 -12.25
N ASN A 24 6.54 4.03 -12.44
CA ASN A 24 7.53 3.10 -11.93
C ASN A 24 7.35 2.99 -10.40
N ILE A 25 7.37 1.78 -9.84
CA ILE A 25 7.16 1.60 -8.39
C ILE A 25 8.17 2.38 -7.54
N ARG A 26 9.38 2.63 -8.06
CA ARG A 26 10.40 3.44 -7.39
C ARG A 26 10.03 4.91 -7.26
N GLU A 27 9.10 5.42 -8.06
CA GLU A 27 8.55 6.78 -7.92
C GLU A 27 7.45 6.85 -6.84
N LEU A 28 6.99 5.70 -6.35
CA LEU A 28 5.90 5.59 -5.38
C LEU A 28 6.42 5.40 -3.94
N VAL A 29 7.72 5.59 -3.70
CA VAL A 29 8.33 5.46 -2.37
C VAL A 29 7.60 6.34 -1.35
N GLY A 30 7.27 5.73 -0.22
CA GLY A 30 6.52 6.36 0.86
C GLY A 30 5.02 6.51 0.59
N LYS A 31 4.55 6.25 -0.65
CA LYS A 31 3.12 6.30 -1.00
C LYS A 31 2.44 4.98 -0.66
N ILE A 32 1.14 5.06 -0.37
CA ILE A 32 0.27 3.89 -0.22
C ILE A 32 -0.33 3.60 -1.60
N ILE A 33 -0.20 2.36 -2.06
CA ILE A 33 -0.61 1.94 -3.39
C ILE A 33 -1.60 0.77 -3.31
N LEU A 34 -2.48 0.69 -4.30
CA LEU A 34 -3.28 -0.49 -4.57
C LEU A 34 -2.50 -1.37 -5.55
N ILE A 35 -2.09 -2.54 -5.11
CA ILE A 35 -1.23 -3.46 -5.86
C ILE A 35 -1.80 -4.87 -5.84
N GLN A 36 -1.64 -5.58 -6.94
CA GLN A 36 -1.89 -7.01 -7.06
C GLN A 36 -0.57 -7.72 -7.31
N LEU A 37 -0.26 -8.72 -6.50
CA LEU A 37 0.90 -9.58 -6.73
C LEU A 37 0.52 -10.67 -7.74
N GLU A 38 1.43 -11.00 -8.64
CA GLU A 38 1.23 -12.10 -9.58
C GLU A 38 0.94 -13.42 -8.84
N GLY A 39 0.01 -14.22 -9.37
CA GLY A 39 -0.42 -15.47 -8.74
C GLY A 39 -1.40 -15.29 -7.57
N THR A 40 -1.75 -14.05 -7.19
CA THR A 40 -2.78 -13.78 -6.19
C THR A 40 -4.05 -13.19 -6.82
N PRO A 41 -5.25 -13.68 -6.44
CA PRO A 41 -6.50 -13.14 -6.99
C PRO A 41 -6.88 -11.78 -6.39
N ASN A 42 -6.30 -11.42 -5.25
CA ASN A 42 -6.71 -10.27 -4.44
C ASN A 42 -5.77 -9.08 -4.59
N VAL A 43 -6.35 -7.89 -4.61
CA VAL A 43 -5.59 -6.63 -4.47
C VAL A 43 -5.34 -6.33 -3.00
N THR A 44 -4.25 -5.62 -2.71
CA THR A 44 -3.93 -5.16 -1.35
C THR A 44 -3.45 -3.71 -1.38
N LEU A 45 -3.69 -3.00 -0.28
CA LEU A 45 -3.05 -1.71 0.00
C LEU A 45 -1.72 -1.93 0.72
N LYS A 46 -0.65 -1.28 0.26
CA LYS A 46 0.68 -1.35 0.88
C LYS A 46 1.42 -0.02 0.72
N LYS A 47 2.28 0.33 1.67
CA LYS A 47 3.21 1.46 1.55
C LYS A 47 4.50 0.98 0.91
N VAL A 48 4.96 1.65 -0.14
CA VAL A 48 6.23 1.31 -0.80
C VAL A 48 7.40 1.83 0.03
N ALA A 49 8.39 0.98 0.26
CA ALA A 49 9.67 1.34 0.83
C ALA A 49 10.80 0.79 -0.04
N ILE A 50 11.95 1.47 -0.02
CA ILE A 50 13.17 1.01 -0.68
C ILE A 50 14.27 1.01 0.36
N ASP A 51 15.03 -0.07 0.37
CA ASP A 51 16.26 -0.18 1.14
C ASP A 51 17.35 -0.75 0.22
N GLY A 52 18.30 0.11 -0.16
CA GLY A 52 19.30 -0.18 -1.19
C GLY A 52 18.68 -0.67 -2.51
N PRO A 53 19.05 -1.87 -3.00
CA PRO A 53 18.50 -2.41 -4.24
C PRO A 53 17.07 -2.93 -4.08
N ASN A 54 16.63 -3.23 -2.87
CA ASN A 54 15.41 -3.98 -2.59
C ASN A 54 14.20 -3.06 -2.42
N ILE A 55 13.04 -3.55 -2.81
CA ILE A 55 11.75 -2.86 -2.69
C ILE A 55 10.85 -3.66 -1.77
N TYR A 56 10.24 -2.99 -0.80
CA TYR A 56 9.37 -3.61 0.19
C TYR A 56 7.97 -3.01 0.15
N LEU A 57 6.98 -3.86 0.38
CA LEU A 57 5.59 -3.51 0.58
C LEU A 57 5.27 -3.61 2.07
N LEU A 58 5.12 -2.46 2.71
CA LEU A 58 4.85 -2.35 4.13
C LEU A 58 3.35 -2.30 4.41
N SER A 59 2.94 -2.91 5.52
CA SER A 59 1.67 -2.59 6.13
C SER A 59 1.78 -1.29 6.94
N LEU A 60 0.66 -0.57 7.11
CA LEU A 60 0.59 0.55 8.05
C LEU A 60 0.51 0.03 9.48
N ASN A 61 0.01 -1.20 9.68
CA ASN A 61 0.11 -1.87 10.97
C ASN A 61 1.53 -2.46 11.10
N PRO A 62 2.38 -1.96 12.01
CA PRO A 62 3.77 -2.39 12.14
C PRO A 62 3.94 -3.85 12.57
N LEU A 63 2.89 -4.48 13.11
CA LEU A 63 2.93 -5.89 13.51
C LEU A 63 2.95 -6.85 12.31
N TYR A 64 2.62 -6.36 11.11
CA TYR A 64 2.61 -7.15 9.89
C TYR A 64 3.98 -7.11 9.25
N LYS A 65 4.49 -8.29 8.88
CA LYS A 65 5.80 -8.42 8.23
C LYS A 65 5.81 -7.68 6.88
N PRO A 66 6.89 -6.93 6.57
CA PRO A 66 7.17 -6.45 5.22
C PRO A 66 7.17 -7.60 4.20
N ILE A 67 6.72 -7.31 2.98
CA ILE A 67 6.86 -8.23 1.85
C ILE A 67 7.91 -7.65 0.92
N GLU A 68 9.00 -8.37 0.68
CA GLU A 68 9.96 -8.01 -0.35
C GLU A 68 9.37 -8.27 -1.74
N LEU A 69 9.52 -7.33 -2.66
CA LEU A 69 8.90 -7.38 -3.98
C LEU A 69 9.86 -8.00 -5.00
N ASN A 70 9.80 -9.33 -5.12
CA ASN A 70 10.71 -10.13 -5.96
C ASN A 70 10.06 -10.76 -7.21
N GLY A 71 8.75 -10.57 -7.42
CA GLY A 71 7.98 -11.18 -8.52
C GLY A 71 7.21 -10.15 -9.34
N GLY A 72 6.42 -10.64 -10.31
CA GLY A 72 5.53 -9.80 -11.09
C GLY A 72 4.42 -9.17 -10.23
N TYR A 73 3.97 -7.99 -10.65
CA TYR A 73 2.92 -7.27 -9.98
C TYR A 73 2.20 -6.33 -10.93
N THR A 74 1.03 -5.86 -10.53
CA THR A 74 0.31 -4.77 -11.21
C THR A 74 -0.07 -3.71 -10.20
N ILE A 75 0.38 -2.48 -10.43
CA ILE A 75 -0.08 -1.30 -9.69
C ILE A 75 -1.39 -0.84 -10.32
N LYS A 76 -2.44 -0.75 -9.53
CA LYS A 76 -3.75 -0.25 -9.96
C LYS A 76 -3.89 1.26 -9.72
N GLY A 77 -3.11 1.80 -8.79
CA GLY A 77 -3.06 3.24 -8.51
C GLY A 77 -2.47 3.54 -7.14
N LYS A 78 -2.43 4.83 -6.79
CA LYS A 78 -2.03 5.31 -5.45
C LYS A 78 -3.23 5.83 -4.69
N VAL A 79 -3.20 5.69 -3.36
CA VAL A 79 -4.18 6.30 -2.48
C VAL A 79 -4.00 7.82 -2.51
N SER A 80 -5.05 8.54 -2.84
CA SER A 80 -5.08 10.01 -2.82
C SER A 80 -5.86 10.54 -1.63
N GLN A 81 -6.89 9.83 -1.17
CA GLN A 81 -7.71 10.24 -0.02
C GLN A 81 -8.18 9.01 0.80
N ILE A 82 -8.41 9.23 2.09
CA ILE A 82 -8.97 8.25 3.03
C ILE A 82 -10.14 8.94 3.73
N HIS A 83 -11.33 8.37 3.62
CA HIS A 83 -12.53 8.80 4.35
C HIS A 83 -12.88 7.76 5.41
N GLN A 84 -12.93 8.21 6.66
CA GLN A 84 -13.35 7.42 7.79
C GLN A 84 -14.73 7.93 8.22
N TYR A 85 -15.68 7.01 8.35
CA TYR A 85 -16.98 7.31 8.91
C TYR A 85 -16.88 7.14 10.43
N LEU A 86 -17.33 8.15 11.16
CA LEU A 86 -17.55 8.06 12.59
C LEU A 86 -19.04 7.78 12.72
N ASP A 87 -19.39 6.60 13.19
CA ASP A 87 -20.78 6.27 13.54
C ASP A 87 -21.30 7.19 14.66
#